data_AF-A0A531MLX0-F1
#
_entry.id   AF-A0A531MLX0-F1
#
_cell.length_a   1.000
_cell.length_b   1.000
_cell.length_c   1.000
_cell.angle_alpha   90.00
_cell.angle_beta   90.00
_cell.angle_gamma   90.00
#
_symmetry.space_group_name_H-M   'P 1'
#
loop_
_entity.id
_entity.type
_entity.pdbx_description
1 polymer ?
#
loop_
_entity_poly.entity_id
_entity_poly.type
_entity_poly.pdbx_seq_one_letter_code
_entity_poly.pdbx_strand_id
1 'polypeptide(L)' 'MYKAIGSRGSRVSRVLWMLEELGQPYEFVEVKLRSPEAYALNPSGKVPILIDGELIVTDSAAICVYL' A
#
# COMPACT_ATOMS: atom_id res chain seq x y z
N MET A 1 -1.90 -9.82 -9.00
CA MET A 1 -2.28 -8.41 -9.26
C MET A 1 -2.16 -7.68 -7.95
N TYR A 2 -1.40 -6.58 -7.93
CA TYR A 2 -1.11 -5.86 -6.69
C TYR A 2 -2.36 -5.16 -6.15
N LYS A 3 -2.42 -4.99 -4.82
CA LYS A 3 -3.34 -4.03 -4.19
C LYS A 3 -2.55 -3.01 -3.40
N ALA A 4 -2.71 -1.74 -3.74
CA ALA A 4 -2.14 -0.63 -3.01
C ALA A 4 -3.20 -0.05 -2.06
N ILE A 5 -2.95 -0.11 -0.76
CA ILE A 5 -3.91 0.29 0.27
C ILE A 5 -3.43 1.56 0.95
N GLY A 6 -4.28 2.57 1.01
CA GLY A 6 -4.00 3.80 1.76
C GLY A 6 -4.99 4.91 1.50
N SER A 7 -4.81 6.06 2.11
CA SER A 7 -5.68 7.22 1.91
C SER A 7 -5.03 8.26 1.03
N ARG A 8 -5.84 9.03 0.28
CA ARG A 8 -5.36 10.23 -0.41
C ARG A 8 -4.71 11.19 0.61
N GLY A 9 -3.58 11.78 0.26
CA GLY A 9 -2.75 12.60 1.16
C GLY A 9 -1.82 11.83 2.11
N SER A 10 -1.85 10.49 2.09
CA SER A 10 -0.83 9.67 2.77
C SER A 10 0.39 9.41 1.89
N ARG A 11 1.37 8.64 2.40
CA ARG A 11 2.57 8.24 1.63
C ARG A 11 2.29 7.17 0.56
N VAL A 12 1.02 6.79 0.35
CA VAL A 12 0.61 5.85 -0.70
C VAL A 12 0.94 6.37 -2.11
N SER A 13 1.03 7.69 -2.29
CA SER A 13 1.43 8.30 -3.56
C SER A 13 2.77 7.77 -4.10
N ARG A 14 3.74 7.44 -3.23
CA ARG A 14 5.01 6.84 -3.64
C ARG A 14 4.84 5.45 -4.23
N VAL A 15 3.97 4.65 -3.62
CA VAL A 15 3.68 3.27 -4.05
C VAL A 15 2.91 3.28 -5.37
N LEU A 16 1.89 4.14 -5.48
CA LEU A 16 1.13 4.29 -6.72
C LEU A 16 2.04 4.74 -7.85
N TRP A 17 2.88 5.76 -7.63
CA TRP A 17 3.82 6.23 -8.65
C TRP A 17 4.79 5.12 -9.08
N MET A 18 5.37 4.36 -8.15
CA MET A 18 6.26 3.25 -8.49
C MET A 18 5.56 2.19 -9.35
N LEU A 19 4.32 1.82 -9.02
CA LEU A 19 3.54 0.86 -9.80
C LEU A 19 3.26 1.36 -11.23
N GLU A 20 2.97 2.65 -11.40
CA GLU A 20 2.82 3.27 -12.71
C GLU A 20 4.12 3.25 -13.52
N GLU A 21 5.25 3.63 -12.92
CA GLU A 21 6.57 3.61 -13.57
C GLU A 21 6.97 2.20 -14.04
N LEU A 22 6.64 1.18 -13.25
CA LEU A 22 6.87 -0.22 -13.59
C LEU A 22 5.83 -0.82 -14.56
N GLY A 23 4.79 -0.05 -14.91
CA GLY A 23 3.68 -0.51 -15.77
C GLY A 23 2.89 -1.69 -15.18
N GLN A 24 2.87 -1.82 -13.85
CA GLN A 24 2.24 -2.96 -13.19
C GLN A 24 0.74 -2.72 -12.97
N PRO A 25 -0.13 -3.70 -13.25
CA PRO A 25 -1.54 -3.59 -12.94
C PRO A 25 -1.78 -3.70 -11.42
N TYR A 26 -2.55 -2.76 -10.88
CA TYR A 26 -2.91 -2.76 -9.46
C TYR A 26 -4.33 -2.25 -9.21
N GLU A 27 -4.88 -2.63 -8.05
CA GLU A 27 -6.09 -2.04 -7.48
C GLU A 27 -5.69 -1.06 -6.37
N PHE A 28 -6.19 0.17 -6.42
CA PHE A 28 -6.06 1.10 -5.29
C PHE A 28 -7.29 1.00 -4.38
N VAL A 29 -7.07 0.69 -3.10
CA VAL A 29 -8.13 0.58 -2.09
C VAL A 29 -7.97 1.68 -1.07
N GLU A 30 -8.97 2.57 -1.00
CA GLU A 30 -8.92 3.71 -0.09
C GLU A 30 -9.21 3.29 1.35
N VAL A 31 -8.20 3.40 2.22
CA VAL A 31 -8.28 3.06 3.65
C VAL A 31 -7.65 4.17 4.48
N LYS A 32 -8.38 4.63 5.50
CA LYS A 32 -7.92 5.69 6.41
C LYS A 32 -6.86 5.16 7.38
N LEU A 33 -5.92 6.04 7.75
CA LEU A 33 -4.95 5.74 8.81
C LEU A 33 -5.67 5.42 10.13
N ARG A 34 -5.15 4.44 10.89
CA ARG A 34 -5.67 4.03 12.20
C ARG A 34 -7.13 3.56 12.19
N SER A 35 -7.66 3.15 11.04
CA SER A 35 -8.97 2.52 10.96
C SER A 35 -8.91 1.03 11.33
N PRO A 36 -10.04 0.38 11.66
CA PRO A 36 -10.08 -1.07 11.89
C PRO A 36 -9.50 -1.87 10.72
N GLU A 37 -9.76 -1.45 9.48
CA GLU A 37 -9.24 -2.08 8.26
C GLU A 37 -7.70 -1.95 8.18
N ALA A 38 -7.16 -0.77 8.52
CA ALA A 38 -5.71 -0.58 8.55
C ALA A 38 -5.05 -1.44 9.64
N TYR A 39 -5.68 -1.58 10.81
CA TYR A 39 -5.17 -2.42 11.90
C TYR A 39 -5.24 -3.91 11.59
N ALA A 40 -6.24 -4.35 10.82
CA ALA A 40 -6.35 -5.74 10.38
C ALA A 40 -5.18 -6.17 9.47
N LEU A 41 -4.59 -5.23 8.73
CA LEU A 41 -3.53 -5.49 7.76
C LEU A 41 -2.12 -5.10 8.27
N ASN A 42 -2.05 -4.10 9.14
CA ASN A 42 -0.80 -3.64 9.73
C ASN A 42 -1.05 -3.31 11.21
N PRO A 43 -0.42 -4.02 12.17
CA PRO A 43 -0.59 -3.74 13.60
C PRO A 43 -0.25 -2.30 14.01
N SER A 44 0.58 -1.60 13.22
CA SER A 44 0.86 -0.17 13.44
C SER A 44 -0.28 0.75 13.00
N GLY A 45 -1.36 0.24 12.39
CA GLY A 45 -2.46 1.02 11.81
C GLY A 45 -2.02 2.00 10.72
N LYS A 46 -0.81 1.81 10.17
CA LYS A 46 -0.19 2.72 9.20
C LYS A 46 -0.45 2.23 7.78
N VAL A 47 -0.66 3.19 6.89
CA VAL A 47 -0.67 3.04 5.42
C VAL A 47 0.48 3.87 4.83
N PRO A 48 1.05 3.53 3.67
CA PRO A 48 0.60 2.51 2.72
C PRO A 48 0.92 1.07 3.11
N ILE A 49 0.15 0.15 2.53
CA ILE A 49 0.33 -1.30 2.57
C ILE A 49 0.20 -1.80 1.12
N LEU A 50 1.11 -2.67 0.69
CA LEU A 50 1.03 -3.36 -0.59
C LEU A 50 0.69 -4.84 -0.33
N ILE A 51 -0.30 -5.36 -1.05
CA ILE A 51 -0.62 -6.79 -1.08
C ILE A 51 -0.21 -7.36 -2.43
N ASP A 52 0.56 -8.45 -2.40
CA ASP A 52 0.92 -9.28 -3.54
C ASP A 52 0.60 -10.75 -3.26
N GLY A 53 -0.58 -11.20 -3.69
CA GLY A 53 -1.09 -12.52 -3.33
C GLY A 53 -1.27 -12.63 -1.81
N GLU A 54 -0.48 -13.51 -1.18
CA GLU A 54 -0.48 -13.72 0.28
C GLU A 54 0.54 -12.83 1.00
N LEU A 55 1.44 -12.17 0.27
CA LEU A 55 2.46 -11.30 0.86
C LEU A 55 1.87 -9.92 1.17
N ILE A 56 2.11 -9.44 2.39
CA ILE A 56 1.77 -8.08 2.83
C ILE A 56 3.06 -7.34 3.16
N VAL A 57 3.32 -6.27 2.40
CA VAL A 57 4.48 -5.39 2.62
C VAL A 57 3.98 -4.05 3.17
N THR A 58 4.64 -3.56 4.21
CA THR A 58 4.31 -2.28 4.86
C THR A 58 5.52 -1.35 4.85
N ASP A 59 5.28 -0.06 5.10
CA ASP A 59 6.24 1.04 4.93
C ASP A 59 6.49 1.42 3.46
N SER A 60 6.33 2.72 3.15
CA SER A 60 6.41 3.19 1.76
C SER A 60 7.77 2.95 1.12
N ALA A 61 8.87 3.06 1.88
CA ALA A 61 10.20 2.89 1.32
C ALA A 61 10.49 1.40 1.06
N ALA A 62 10.13 0.54 2.01
CA ALA A 62 10.27 -0.91 1.84
C ALA A 62 9.44 -1.42 0.65
N ILE A 63 8.19 -0.93 0.50
CA ILE A 63 7.34 -1.24 -0.65
C ILE A 63 8.02 -0.83 -1.97
N CYS A 64 8.60 0.37 -2.07
CA CYS A 64 9.29 0.81 -3.29
C CYS A 64 10.62 0.08 -3.57
N VAL A 65 11.21 -0.61 -2.58
CA VAL A 65 12.39 -1.47 -2.80
C VAL A 65 11.96 -2.87 -3.22
N TYR A 66 10.79 -3.33 -2.76
CA TYR A 66 10.21 -4.62 -3.15
C TYR A 66 9.69 -4.60 -4.59
N LEU A 67 8.97 -3.54 -4.96
CA LEU A 67 8.48 -3.27 -6.31
C LEU A 67 9.64 -2.93 -7.25
#